data_AF-A0A442FMR3-F1
#
_entry.id   AF-A0A442FMR3-F1
#
_cell.length_a   1.000
_cell.length_b   1.000
_cell.length_c   1.000
_cell.angle_alpha   90.00
_cell.angle_beta   90.00
_cell.angle_gamma   90.00
#
_symmetry.space_group_name_H-M   'P 1'
#
loop_
_entity.id
_entity.type
_entity.pdbx_description
1 polymer ?
#
loop_
_entity_poly.entity_id
_entity_poly.type
_entity_poly.pdbx_seq_one_letter_code
_entity_poly.pdbx_strand_id
1 'polypeptide(L)'
;MAIEERKYPGELASARQVHELAEEYRKAANHLIQLGRPGKPLTRAPFRLAAIHAVELYLTALLLHRGHNPNQIRKLQHDLSKRTEHAIEAGLRLRAKTAKHLQSLSQNREYLVTRYGPELAATASQVNRLTATLEEVAAKVTALIGSSARSLQADASAAGELQGQDSAASLSVATAN
;
A
#
# COMPACT_ATOMS: atom_id res chain seq x y z
N MET A 1 -11.01 35.02 -15.23
CA MET A 1 -11.19 33.83 -14.37
C MET A 1 -9.93 32.99 -14.50
N ALA A 2 -9.12 32.92 -13.45
CA ALA A 2 -7.98 32.00 -13.42
C ALA A 2 -8.54 30.57 -13.43
N ILE A 3 -8.15 29.79 -14.43
CA ILE A 3 -8.39 28.34 -14.42
C ILE A 3 -7.44 27.82 -13.36
N GLU A 4 -7.94 27.58 -12.14
CA GLU A 4 -7.20 26.76 -11.19
C GLU A 4 -6.91 25.42 -11.88
N GLU A 5 -5.62 25.08 -12.02
CA GLU A 5 -5.21 23.75 -12.44
C GLU A 5 -5.85 22.74 -11.49
N ARG A 6 -6.96 22.13 -11.92
CA ARG A 6 -7.58 21.02 -11.20
C ARG A 6 -6.60 19.86 -11.21
N LYS A 7 -5.81 19.77 -10.14
CA LYS A 7 -4.96 18.61 -9.85
C LYS A 7 -5.79 17.34 -9.95
N TYR A 8 -5.19 16.30 -10.52
CA TYR A 8 -5.88 15.04 -10.74
C TYR A 8 -6.29 14.42 -9.39
N PRO A 9 -7.49 13.83 -9.24
CA PRO A 9 -7.90 13.21 -7.98
C PRO A 9 -6.85 12.21 -7.45
N GLY A 10 -6.39 12.42 -6.22
CA GLY A 10 -5.36 11.61 -5.57
C GLY A 10 -3.91 12.00 -5.89
N GLU A 11 -3.66 13.03 -6.70
CA GLU A 11 -2.31 13.54 -6.99
C GLU A 11 -1.58 14.07 -5.75
N LEU A 12 -2.33 14.59 -4.78
CA LEU A 12 -1.81 15.10 -3.51
C LEU A 12 -1.92 14.09 -2.35
N ALA A 13 -2.39 12.86 -2.62
CA ALA A 13 -2.58 11.87 -1.57
C ALA A 13 -1.22 11.44 -1.02
N SER A 14 -1.04 11.57 0.29
CA SER A 14 0.15 11.06 0.97
C SER A 14 0.15 9.53 1.00
N ALA A 15 1.34 8.93 1.12
CA ALA A 15 1.49 7.48 1.31
C ALA A 15 0.64 6.95 2.48
N ARG A 16 0.54 7.72 3.57
CA ARG A 16 -0.27 7.37 4.75
C ARG A 16 -1.76 7.35 4.44
N GLN A 17 -2.30 8.37 3.77
CA GLN A 17 -3.72 8.39 3.40
C GLN A 17 -4.09 7.23 2.46
N VAL A 18 -3.20 6.88 1.53
CA VAL A 18 -3.42 5.72 0.64
C VAL A 18 -3.35 4.41 1.41
N HIS A 19 -2.44 4.29 2.39
CA HIS A 19 -2.37 3.13 3.27
C HIS A 19 -3.64 2.98 4.13
N GLU A 20 -4.13 4.07 4.73
CA GLU A 20 -5.38 4.08 5.50
C GLU A 20 -6.57 3.66 4.62
N LEU A 21 -6.64 4.14 3.37
CA LEU A 21 -7.64 3.69 2.40
C LEU A 21 -7.51 2.18 2.09
N ALA A 22 -6.28 1.66 1.96
CA ALA A 22 -6.04 0.23 1.76
C ALA A 22 -6.57 -0.61 2.94
N GLU A 23 -6.41 -0.13 4.18
CA GLU A 23 -6.96 -0.79 5.37
C GLU A 23 -8.49 -0.85 5.33
N GLU A 24 -9.17 0.22 4.92
CA GLU A 24 -10.64 0.22 4.80
C GLU A 24 -11.13 -0.79 3.77
N TYR A 25 -10.46 -0.88 2.61
CA TYR A 25 -10.80 -1.92 1.63
C TYR A 25 -10.47 -3.34 2.11
N ARG A 26 -9.40 -3.53 2.89
CA ARG A 26 -9.08 -4.83 3.51
C ARG A 26 -10.16 -5.23 4.51
N LYS A 27 -10.60 -4.31 5.38
CA LYS A 27 -11.73 -4.54 6.31
C LYS A 27 -12.99 -4.93 5.56
N ALA A 28 -13.34 -4.19 4.51
CA ALA A 28 -14.48 -4.49 3.65
C ALA A 28 -14.36 -5.89 3.02
N ALA A 29 -13.20 -6.25 2.46
CA ALA A 29 -12.97 -7.58 1.91
C ALA A 29 -13.20 -8.68 2.97
N ASN A 30 -12.69 -8.49 4.19
CA ASN A 30 -12.87 -9.44 5.28
C ASN A 30 -14.34 -9.60 5.74
N HIS A 31 -15.20 -8.61 5.50
CA HIS A 31 -16.64 -8.74 5.72
C HIS A 31 -17.33 -9.41 4.52
N LEU A 32 -17.00 -9.00 3.30
CA LEU A 32 -17.58 -9.52 2.07
C LEU A 32 -17.29 -11.01 1.86
N ILE A 33 -16.16 -11.51 2.36
CA ILE A 33 -15.84 -12.95 2.30
C ILE A 33 -16.82 -13.80 3.14
N GLN A 34 -17.64 -13.22 4.02
CA GLN A 34 -18.65 -14.01 4.74
C GLN A 34 -19.95 -14.18 3.93
N LEU A 35 -20.19 -13.31 2.94
CA LEU A 35 -21.43 -13.29 2.17
C LEU A 35 -21.46 -14.28 1.00
N GLY A 36 -20.30 -14.79 0.58
CA GLY A 36 -20.25 -15.67 -0.58
C GLY A 36 -20.66 -17.10 -0.25
N ARG A 37 -21.16 -17.78 -1.28
CA ARG A 37 -21.75 -19.12 -1.18
C ARG A 37 -20.84 -20.16 -1.86
N PRO A 38 -20.61 -21.34 -1.25
CA PRO A 38 -19.92 -22.45 -1.90
C PRO A 38 -20.57 -22.81 -3.23
N GLY A 39 -19.75 -23.15 -4.23
CA GLY A 39 -20.24 -23.51 -5.58
C GLY A 39 -20.86 -22.37 -6.39
N LYS A 40 -20.92 -21.13 -5.87
CA LYS A 40 -21.46 -19.96 -6.58
C LYS A 40 -20.41 -18.85 -6.71
N PRO A 41 -19.45 -18.95 -7.66
CA PRO A 41 -18.31 -18.05 -7.77
C PRO A 41 -18.67 -16.57 -7.86
N LEU A 42 -19.76 -16.23 -8.55
CA LEU A 42 -20.23 -14.85 -8.70
C LEU A 42 -20.49 -14.14 -7.36
N THR A 43 -20.93 -14.88 -6.34
CA THR A 43 -21.19 -14.33 -5.00
C THR A 43 -19.91 -13.87 -4.29
N ARG A 44 -18.73 -14.29 -4.79
CA ARG A 44 -17.41 -13.88 -4.30
C ARG A 44 -16.83 -12.69 -5.07
N ALA A 45 -17.47 -12.23 -6.14
CA ALA A 45 -16.96 -11.12 -6.95
C ALA A 45 -16.76 -9.82 -6.14
N PRO A 46 -17.69 -9.40 -5.24
CA PRO A 46 -17.46 -8.21 -4.41
C PRO A 46 -16.23 -8.33 -3.50
N PHE A 47 -16.05 -9.48 -2.85
CA PHE A 47 -14.85 -9.77 -2.06
C PHE A 47 -13.58 -9.66 -2.91
N ARG A 48 -13.56 -10.27 -4.09
CA ARG A 48 -12.40 -10.25 -4.99
C ARG A 48 -12.03 -8.83 -5.40
N LEU A 49 -13.02 -8.03 -5.78
CA LEU A 49 -12.80 -6.65 -6.18
C LEU A 49 -12.18 -5.85 -5.04
N ALA A 50 -12.76 -5.94 -3.84
CA ALA A 50 -12.25 -5.26 -2.66
C ALA A 50 -10.83 -5.71 -2.29
N ALA A 51 -10.56 -7.02 -2.33
CA ALA A 51 -9.25 -7.57 -1.99
C ALA A 51 -8.16 -7.17 -3.01
N ILE A 52 -8.45 -7.27 -4.31
CA ILE A 52 -7.52 -6.87 -5.38
C ILE A 52 -7.23 -5.36 -5.29
N HIS A 53 -8.27 -4.56 -5.02
CA HIS A 53 -8.10 -3.11 -4.88
C HIS A 53 -7.31 -2.74 -3.61
N ALA A 54 -7.54 -3.40 -2.47
CA ALA A 54 -6.73 -3.20 -1.27
C ALA A 54 -5.25 -3.49 -1.54
N VAL A 55 -4.93 -4.60 -2.23
CA VAL A 55 -3.56 -4.94 -2.64
C VAL A 55 -2.94 -3.83 -3.50
N GLU A 56 -3.68 -3.33 -4.50
CA GLU A 56 -3.23 -2.22 -5.35
C GLU A 56 -2.88 -0.97 -4.54
N LEU A 57 -3.73 -0.62 -3.57
CA LEU A 57 -3.54 0.52 -2.68
C LEU A 57 -2.34 0.35 -1.75
N TYR A 58 -2.14 -0.83 -1.15
CA TYR A 58 -0.94 -1.09 -0.34
C TYR A 58 0.35 -0.92 -1.16
N LEU A 59 0.40 -1.51 -2.36
CA LEU A 59 1.57 -1.35 -3.22
C LEU A 59 1.78 0.12 -3.61
N THR A 60 0.70 0.84 -3.91
CA THR A 60 0.75 2.28 -4.21
C THR A 60 1.25 3.09 -3.03
N ALA A 61 0.77 2.81 -1.82
CA ALA A 61 1.22 3.47 -0.59
C ALA A 61 2.72 3.27 -0.37
N LEU A 62 3.24 2.05 -0.57
CA LEU A 62 4.68 1.80 -0.47
C LEU A 62 5.48 2.58 -1.52
N LEU A 63 5.03 2.60 -2.78
CA LEU A 63 5.72 3.33 -3.84
C LEU A 63 5.76 4.84 -3.55
N LEU A 64 4.64 5.42 -3.11
CA LEU A 64 4.57 6.82 -2.67
C LEU A 64 5.51 7.07 -1.48
N HIS A 65 5.52 6.16 -0.50
CA HIS A 65 6.40 6.26 0.67
C HIS A 65 7.88 6.27 0.29
N ARG A 66 8.24 5.63 -0.83
CA ARG A 66 9.61 5.60 -1.38
C ARG A 66 9.88 6.68 -2.41
N GLY A 67 8.99 7.67 -2.54
CA GLY A 67 9.20 8.85 -3.37
C GLY A 67 8.87 8.66 -4.85
N HIS A 68 8.22 7.57 -5.25
CA HIS A 68 7.76 7.42 -6.64
C HIS A 68 6.70 8.48 -6.97
N ASN A 69 6.76 8.99 -8.21
CA ASN A 69 5.85 10.04 -8.65
C ASN A 69 4.41 9.49 -8.82
N PRO A 70 3.37 10.16 -8.28
CA PRO A 70 1.97 9.73 -8.42
C PRO A 70 1.52 9.52 -9.87
N ASN A 71 2.00 10.33 -10.82
CA ASN A 71 1.67 10.20 -12.24
C ASN A 71 2.28 8.94 -12.86
N GLN A 72 3.47 8.52 -12.42
CA GLN A 72 4.09 7.27 -12.87
C GLN A 72 3.31 6.07 -12.33
N ILE A 73 2.94 6.09 -11.04
CA ILE A 73 2.16 5.02 -10.43
C ILE A 73 0.78 4.89 -11.11
N ARG A 74 0.14 6.02 -11.45
CA ARG A 74 -1.16 6.01 -12.15
C ARG A 74 -1.09 5.36 -13.53
N LYS A 75 0.01 5.56 -14.27
CA LYS A 75 0.22 4.94 -15.58
C LYS A 75 0.31 3.42 -15.53
N LEU A 76 0.58 2.83 -14.36
CA LEU A 76 0.53 1.38 -14.15
C LEU A 76 -0.91 0.83 -14.18
N GLN A 77 -1.94 1.68 -14.07
CA GLN A 77 -3.35 1.28 -14.03
C GLN A 77 -3.56 0.13 -13.03
N HIS A 78 -4.19 -0.97 -13.45
CA HIS A 78 -4.45 -2.18 -12.66
C HIS A 78 -3.43 -3.30 -12.88
N ASP A 79 -2.24 -2.97 -13.42
CA ASP A 79 -1.16 -3.93 -13.59
C ASP A 79 -0.46 -4.18 -12.24
N LEU A 80 -0.92 -5.21 -11.52
CA LEU A 80 -0.31 -5.64 -10.26
C LEU A 80 1.08 -6.27 -10.47
N SER A 81 1.41 -6.80 -11.65
CA SER A 81 2.74 -7.36 -11.92
C SER A 81 3.78 -6.25 -11.84
N LYS A 82 3.64 -5.23 -12.69
CA LYS A 82 4.57 -4.10 -12.74
C LYS A 82 4.62 -3.34 -11.44
N ARG A 83 3.46 -3.13 -10.80
CA ARG A 83 3.41 -2.46 -9.49
C ARG A 83 4.13 -3.27 -8.41
N THR A 84 4.05 -4.59 -8.45
CA THR A 84 4.78 -5.48 -7.54
C THR A 84 6.29 -5.48 -7.82
N GLU A 85 6.69 -5.46 -9.09
CA GLU A 85 8.11 -5.36 -9.50
C GLU A 85 8.75 -4.10 -8.90
N HIS A 86 8.13 -2.93 -9.11
CA HIS A 86 8.60 -1.68 -8.51
C HIS A 86 8.59 -1.72 -6.97
N ALA A 87 7.58 -2.35 -6.36
CA ALA A 87 7.55 -2.47 -4.90
C ALA A 87 8.69 -3.34 -4.37
N ILE A 88 9.07 -4.41 -5.09
CA ILE A 88 10.20 -5.29 -4.73
C ILE A 88 11.54 -4.56 -4.87
N GLU A 89 11.71 -3.78 -5.94
CA GLU A 89 12.86 -2.87 -6.12
C GLU A 89 12.93 -1.86 -4.97
N ALA A 90 11.78 -1.35 -4.56
CA ALA A 90 11.61 -0.50 -3.39
C ALA A 90 11.72 -1.25 -2.05
N GLY A 91 12.24 -2.47 -2.02
CA GLY A 91 12.56 -3.21 -0.79
C GLY A 91 11.43 -4.06 -0.21
N LEU A 92 10.29 -4.21 -0.90
CA LEU A 92 9.31 -5.22 -0.53
C LEU A 92 9.89 -6.62 -0.73
N ARG A 93 9.67 -7.50 0.25
CA ARG A 93 10.16 -8.89 0.21
C ARG A 93 8.99 -9.84 0.36
N LEU A 94 8.41 -10.30 -0.74
CA LEU A 94 7.29 -11.25 -0.75
C LEU A 94 7.78 -12.70 -0.85
N ARG A 95 6.96 -13.65 -0.38
CA ARG A 95 7.15 -15.07 -0.71
C ARG A 95 7.00 -15.25 -2.21
N ALA A 96 7.79 -16.14 -2.81
CA ALA A 96 7.77 -16.40 -4.25
C ALA A 96 6.34 -16.73 -4.78
N LYS A 97 5.57 -17.53 -4.02
CA LYS A 97 4.19 -17.88 -4.38
C LYS A 97 3.24 -16.66 -4.45
N THR A 98 3.50 -15.64 -3.64
CA THR A 98 2.70 -14.42 -3.53
C THR A 98 3.03 -13.48 -4.70
N ALA A 99 4.31 -13.27 -4.98
CA ALA A 99 4.75 -12.53 -6.17
C ALA A 99 4.21 -13.18 -7.47
N LYS A 100 4.33 -14.50 -7.61
CA LYS A 100 3.76 -15.24 -8.75
C LYS A 100 2.25 -15.11 -8.84
N HIS A 101 1.55 -15.04 -7.70
CA HIS A 101 0.11 -14.84 -7.70
C HIS A 101 -0.29 -13.45 -8.22
N LEU A 102 0.38 -12.40 -7.75
CA LEU A 102 0.16 -11.02 -8.20
C LEU A 102 0.38 -10.86 -9.72
N GLN A 103 1.40 -11.52 -10.26
CA GLN A 103 1.61 -11.61 -11.71
C GLN A 103 0.42 -12.28 -12.41
N SER A 104 -0.05 -13.42 -11.91
CA SER A 104 -1.19 -14.13 -12.52
C SER A 104 -2.51 -13.35 -12.46
N LEU A 105 -2.75 -12.55 -11.41
CA LEU A 105 -3.94 -11.69 -11.32
C LEU A 105 -3.97 -10.66 -12.46
N SER A 106 -2.80 -10.14 -12.85
CA SER A 106 -2.65 -9.18 -13.94
C SER A 106 -2.81 -9.86 -15.31
N GLN A 107 -2.13 -11.00 -15.50
CA GLN A 107 -2.21 -11.78 -16.75
C GLN A 107 -3.63 -12.24 -17.06
N ASN A 108 -4.34 -12.73 -16.05
CA ASN A 108 -5.73 -13.17 -16.17
C ASN A 108 -6.74 -12.01 -16.17
N ARG A 109 -6.25 -10.76 -15.99
CA ARG A 109 -7.08 -9.56 -15.88
C ARG A 109 -8.20 -9.74 -14.85
N GLU A 110 -7.91 -10.34 -13.70
CA GLU A 110 -8.93 -10.74 -12.73
C GLU A 110 -9.73 -9.53 -12.21
N TYR A 111 -9.12 -8.35 -12.16
CA TYR A 111 -9.79 -7.08 -11.86
C TYR A 111 -10.87 -6.70 -12.90
N LEU A 112 -10.64 -6.97 -14.18
CA LEU A 112 -11.61 -6.73 -15.25
C LEU A 112 -12.71 -7.79 -15.23
N VAL A 113 -12.33 -9.06 -15.15
CA VAL A 113 -13.26 -10.20 -15.10
C VAL A 113 -14.22 -10.07 -13.93
N THR A 114 -13.74 -9.68 -12.75
CA THR A 114 -14.57 -9.52 -11.55
C THR A 114 -15.68 -8.47 -11.73
N ARG A 115 -15.47 -7.46 -12.59
CA ARG A 115 -16.43 -6.37 -12.81
C ARG A 115 -17.39 -6.63 -13.97
N TYR A 116 -16.92 -7.27 -15.03
CA TYR A 116 -17.65 -7.32 -16.30
C TYR A 116 -17.88 -8.73 -16.84
N GLY A 117 -17.20 -9.75 -16.30
CA GLY A 117 -17.24 -11.11 -16.82
C GLY A 117 -17.87 -12.10 -15.84
N PRO A 118 -19.16 -11.99 -15.49
CA PRO A 118 -19.82 -12.98 -14.64
C PRO A 118 -19.74 -14.40 -15.23
N GLU A 119 -19.71 -14.54 -16.56
CA GLU A 119 -19.50 -15.80 -17.28
C GLU A 119 -18.12 -16.44 -17.05
N LEU A 120 -17.14 -15.61 -16.65
CA LEU A 120 -15.77 -16.04 -16.33
C LEU A 120 -15.54 -16.16 -14.81
N ALA A 121 -16.54 -15.94 -13.96
CA ALA A 121 -16.35 -15.93 -12.51
C ALA A 121 -15.75 -17.24 -11.94
N ALA A 122 -15.92 -18.37 -12.63
CA ALA A 122 -15.36 -19.66 -12.25
C ALA A 122 -13.85 -19.80 -12.52
N THR A 123 -13.25 -18.95 -13.36
CA THR A 123 -11.81 -18.99 -13.69
C THR A 123 -10.95 -18.19 -12.71
N ALA A 124 -11.59 -17.43 -11.81
CA ALA A 124 -10.92 -16.57 -10.86
C ALA A 124 -10.08 -17.37 -9.83
N SER A 125 -9.02 -16.75 -9.31
CA SER A 125 -8.09 -17.35 -8.36
C SER A 125 -8.77 -18.00 -7.15
N GLN A 126 -8.14 -18.98 -6.50
CA GLN A 126 -8.70 -19.57 -5.28
C GLN A 126 -8.85 -18.52 -4.17
N VAL A 127 -10.02 -18.48 -3.50
CA VAL A 127 -10.34 -17.47 -2.47
C VAL A 127 -9.26 -17.43 -1.38
N ASN A 128 -8.87 -18.59 -0.85
CA ASN A 128 -7.84 -18.67 0.19
C ASN A 128 -6.48 -18.14 -0.29
N ARG A 129 -6.18 -18.30 -1.58
CA ARG A 129 -4.93 -17.79 -2.18
C ARG A 129 -4.95 -16.26 -2.26
N LEU A 130 -6.08 -15.68 -2.65
CA LEU A 130 -6.27 -14.23 -2.67
C LEU A 130 -6.21 -13.64 -1.26
N THR A 131 -6.88 -14.25 -0.29
CA THR A 131 -6.82 -13.84 1.13
C THR A 131 -5.38 -13.87 1.65
N ALA A 132 -4.64 -14.96 1.43
CA ALA A 132 -3.25 -15.06 1.87
C ALA A 132 -2.33 -14.02 1.20
N THR A 133 -2.63 -13.66 -0.06
CA THR A 133 -1.89 -12.62 -0.78
C THR A 133 -2.16 -11.24 -0.19
N LEU A 134 -3.43 -10.92 0.05
CA LEU A 134 -3.86 -9.68 0.69
C LEU A 134 -3.18 -9.50 2.05
N GLU A 135 -3.27 -10.50 2.93
CA GLU A 135 -2.71 -10.40 4.28
C GLU A 135 -1.18 -10.29 4.28
N GLU A 136 -0.49 -11.02 3.39
CA GLU A 136 0.97 -10.90 3.30
C GLU A 136 1.42 -9.51 2.80
N VAL A 137 0.77 -8.99 1.75
CA VAL A 137 1.08 -7.66 1.22
C VAL A 137 0.78 -6.59 2.26
N ALA A 138 -0.40 -6.64 2.89
CA ALA A 138 -0.80 -5.70 3.93
C ALA A 138 0.20 -5.66 5.09
N ALA A 139 0.55 -6.82 5.65
CA ALA A 139 1.48 -6.90 6.79
C ALA A 139 2.86 -6.33 6.44
N LYS A 140 3.41 -6.68 5.28
CA LYS A 140 4.76 -6.29 4.88
C LYS A 140 4.87 -4.82 4.47
N VAL A 141 3.88 -4.30 3.76
CA VAL A 141 3.82 -2.87 3.42
C VAL A 141 3.67 -2.04 4.69
N THR A 142 2.77 -2.42 5.60
CA THR A 142 2.55 -1.71 6.87
C THR A 142 3.83 -1.66 7.70
N ALA A 143 4.57 -2.77 7.77
CA ALA A 143 5.85 -2.81 8.48
C ALA A 143 6.89 -1.87 7.85
N LEU A 144 6.97 -1.78 6.52
CA LEU A 144 7.92 -0.90 5.83
C LEU A 144 7.61 0.59 6.01
N ILE A 145 6.32 0.96 5.92
CA ILE A 145 5.89 2.35 6.14
C ILE A 145 6.10 2.74 7.63
N GLY A 146 5.76 1.84 8.56
CA GLY A 146 5.91 2.09 10.00
C GLY A 146 7.36 2.14 10.50
N SER A 147 8.27 1.32 9.94
CA SER A 147 9.68 1.32 10.34
C SER A 147 10.41 2.61 9.93
N SER A 148 10.07 3.16 8.76
CA SER A 148 10.64 4.42 8.29
C SER A 148 10.19 5.63 9.13
N ALA A 149 8.97 5.61 9.67
CA ALA A 149 8.49 6.65 10.57
C ALA A 149 9.27 6.63 11.90
N ARG A 150 9.58 5.43 12.42
CA ARG A 150 10.37 5.28 13.65
C ARG A 150 11.82 5.71 13.49
N SER A 151 12.46 5.44 12.35
CA SER A 151 13.84 5.89 12.11
C SER A 151 13.93 7.42 12.05
N LEU A 152 13.00 8.07 11.34
CA LEU A 152 12.95 9.53 11.26
C LEU A 152 12.71 10.19 12.64
N GLN A 153 11.92 9.57 13.50
CA GLN A 153 11.71 10.03 14.88
C GLN A 153 12.95 9.86 15.75
N ALA A 154 13.66 8.73 15.65
CA ALA A 154 14.90 8.49 16.38
C ALA A 154 16.00 9.48 15.98
N ASP A 155 16.18 9.73 14.68
CA ASP A 155 17.18 10.68 14.16
C ASP A 155 16.90 12.12 14.62
N ALA A 156 15.62 12.54 14.62
CA ALA A 156 15.21 13.85 15.11
C ALA A 156 15.38 14.00 16.64
N SER A 157 15.18 12.92 17.40
CA SER A 157 15.37 12.91 18.86
C SER A 157 16.85 13.02 19.22
N ALA A 158 17.72 12.29 18.51
CA ALA A 158 19.17 12.36 18.69
C ALA A 158 19.76 13.73 18.32
N ALA A 159 19.23 14.39 17.28
CA ALA A 159 19.62 15.75 16.90
C ALA A 159 19.19 16.79 17.96
N GLY A 160 18.04 16.61 18.60
CA GLY A 160 17.57 17.48 19.70
C GLY A 160 18.39 17.36 20.98
N GLU A 161 18.91 16.18 21.30
CA GLU A 161 19.74 15.94 22.49
C GLU A 161 21.15 16.55 22.37
N LEU A 162 21.75 16.54 21.18
CA LEU A 162 23.05 17.18 20.92
C LEU A 162 22.98 18.70 21.09
N GLN A 163 21.87 19.34 20.71
CA GLN A 163 21.71 20.79 20.82
C GLN A 163 21.40 21.27 22.26
N GLY A 164 20.89 20.37 23.11
CA GLY A 164 20.68 20.63 24.54
C GLY A 164 21.96 20.58 25.38
N GLN A 165 22.97 19.82 24.95
CA GLN A 165 24.25 19.69 25.67
C GLN A 165 25.21 20.86 25.42
N ASP A 166 25.20 21.45 24.22
CA ASP A 166 26.05 22.60 23.88
C ASP A 166 25.59 23.92 24.54
N SER A 167 24.29 24.05 24.87
CA SER A 167 23.78 25.23 25.60
C SER A 167 24.11 25.21 27.10
N ALA A 168 24.29 24.04 27.70
CA ALA A 168 24.62 23.93 29.13
C ALA A 168 26.09 24.28 29.43
N ALA A 169 27.00 24.09 28.47
CA ALA A 169 28.42 24.41 28.63
C ALA A 169 28.74 25.92 28.55
N SER A 170 27.84 26.73 27.99
CA SER A 170 28.08 28.17 27.76
C SER A 170 27.70 29.09 28.93
N LEU A 171 27.14 28.55 30.03
CA LEU A 171 26.65 29.32 31.18
C LEU A 171 27.55 29.27 32.43
N SER A 172 28.72 28.60 32.38
CA SER A 172 29.58 28.42 33.56
C SER A 172 30.83 29.32 33.63
N VAL A 173 31.02 30.30 32.73
CA VAL A 173 32.19 31.19 32.74
C VAL A 173 31.76 32.66 32.80
N ALA A 174 31.09 33.06 33.88
CA ALA A 174 30.80 34.47 34.13
C ALA A 174 30.53 34.77 35.62
N THR A 175 31.42 34.37 36.53
CA THR A 175 31.49 34.99 37.87
C THR A 175 32.85 34.77 38.51
N ALA A 176 33.53 35.89 38.80
CA ALA A 176 34.47 36.16 39.89
C ALA A 176 35.80 36.79 39.40
N ASN A 177 35.80 38.11 39.28
CA ASN A 177 36.94 38.98 39.61
C ASN A 177 36.53 39.82 40.82
#